data_AF-A0A956AA47-F1
#
_entry.id   AF-A0A956AA47-F1
#
_cell.length_a   1.000
_cell.length_b   1.000
_cell.length_c   1.000
_cell.angle_alpha   90.00
_cell.angle_beta   90.00
_cell.angle_gamma   90.00
#
_symmetry.space_group_name_H-M   'P 1'
#
loop_
_entity.id
_entity.type
_entity.pdbx_description
1 polymer ?
#
loop_
_entity_poly.entity_id
_entity_poly.type
_entity_poly.pdbx_seq_one_letter_code
_entity_poly.pdbx_strand_id
1 'polypeptide(L)'
;MSTSGTKRRRTLAASRRVLRDDPGQCVSCGASGIVGDACAEFVCAQHGYHLVPIECARVETTRSLHVGRSAYIGRVVSDCLVVDEIGYGTFGAVLLALQRPLLMPVAVKLLQLEQLDPELRDELTELAIHEAGNLARLNHPNIVGLKKFGIYRGVPYIAMEFVGNG
;
A
#
# COMPACT_ATOMS: atom_id res chain seq x y z
N MET A 1 -5.43 -30.86 -7.64
CA MET A 1 -4.38 -31.00 -6.62
C MET A 1 -3.57 -29.70 -6.62
N SER A 2 -4.17 -28.55 -6.35
CA SER A 2 -4.67 -28.07 -5.04
C SER A 2 -3.55 -28.01 -4.00
N THR A 3 -2.66 -27.03 -4.11
CA THR A 3 -1.77 -26.58 -3.02
C THR A 3 -2.14 -25.16 -2.61
N SER A 4 -3.23 -25.10 -1.86
CA SER A 4 -3.52 -24.04 -0.90
C SER A 4 -2.35 -23.90 0.07
N GLY A 5 -1.68 -22.75 0.08
CA GLY A 5 -0.48 -22.57 0.90
C GLY A 5 -0.07 -21.12 1.18
N THR A 6 -0.94 -20.13 1.07
CA THR A 6 -0.61 -18.75 1.46
C THR A 6 -0.82 -18.60 2.97
N LYS A 7 0.15 -19.08 3.74
CA LYS A 7 0.17 -18.95 5.20
C LYS A 7 0.22 -17.46 5.54
N ARG A 8 -0.89 -16.98 6.10
CA ARG A 8 -1.17 -15.63 6.59
C ARG A 8 0.05 -14.99 7.24
N ARG A 9 0.69 -14.05 6.55
CA ARG A 9 1.47 -13.00 7.22
C ARG A 9 0.43 -12.16 7.95
N ARG A 10 0.29 -12.35 9.26
CA ARG A 10 -0.35 -11.35 10.10
C ARG A 10 0.47 -10.08 9.91
N THR A 11 -0.06 -9.12 9.17
CA THR A 11 0.51 -7.78 9.05
C THR A 11 0.52 -7.18 10.45
N LEU A 12 1.68 -7.22 11.11
CA LEU A 12 1.89 -6.73 12.49
C LEU A 12 1.51 -5.25 12.65
N ALA A 13 1.54 -4.48 11.56
CA ALA A 13 1.05 -3.10 11.51
C ALA A 13 -0.46 -2.92 11.83
N ALA A 14 -1.23 -4.01 11.91
CA ALA A 14 -2.66 -3.96 12.18
C ALA A 14 -3.03 -3.97 13.68
N SER A 15 -2.17 -4.51 14.55
CA SER A 15 -2.54 -4.78 15.96
C SER A 15 -2.19 -3.65 16.93
N ARG A 16 -1.25 -2.77 16.57
CA ARG A 16 -0.89 -1.56 17.33
C ARG A 16 -1.10 -0.34 16.46
N ARG A 17 -1.70 0.72 17.04
CA ARG A 17 -1.80 2.02 16.38
C ARG A 17 -0.39 2.59 16.16
N VAL A 18 -0.02 2.81 14.90
CA VAL A 18 1.21 3.52 14.52
C VAL A 18 1.02 5.02 14.75
N LEU A 19 1.99 5.65 15.40
CA LEU A 19 2.02 7.08 15.70
C LEU A 19 3.18 7.75 14.99
N ARG A 20 3.06 9.08 14.79
CA ARG A 20 4.07 9.85 14.04
C ARG A 20 5.44 9.87 14.72
N ASP A 21 5.52 9.62 16.03
CA ASP A 21 6.78 9.59 16.77
C ASP A 21 7.32 8.15 16.97
N ASP A 22 6.66 7.14 16.37
CA ASP A 22 7.14 5.76 16.44
C ASP A 22 8.45 5.61 15.64
N PRO A 23 9.33 4.68 16.07
CA PRO A 23 10.59 4.42 15.38
C PRO A 23 10.33 3.73 14.04
N GLY A 24 10.99 4.24 13.00
CA GLY A 24 10.89 3.76 11.63
C GLY A 24 12.25 3.36 11.05
N GLN A 25 12.20 2.59 9.97
CA GLN A 25 13.37 2.18 9.21
C GLN A 25 13.09 2.23 7.71
N CYS A 26 14.06 2.69 6.94
CA CYS A 26 14.01 2.69 5.48
C CYS A 26 14.18 1.27 4.95
N VAL A 27 13.24 0.81 4.12
CA VAL A 27 13.27 -0.53 3.50
C VAL A 27 14.39 -0.71 2.48
N SER A 28 14.95 0.39 1.96
CA SER A 28 15.98 0.35 0.91
C SER A 28 17.39 0.31 1.46
N CYS A 29 17.72 1.13 2.46
CA CYS A 29 19.09 1.27 2.99
C CYS A 29 19.25 0.86 4.45
N GLY A 30 18.14 0.61 5.17
CA GLY A 30 18.17 0.25 6.58
C GLY A 30 18.38 1.43 7.54
N ALA A 31 18.45 2.67 7.07
CA ALA A 31 18.55 3.86 7.91
C ALA A 31 17.36 3.95 8.88
N SER A 32 17.63 4.27 10.13
CA SER A 32 16.61 4.40 11.19
C SER A 32 16.23 5.86 11.40
N GLY A 33 15.04 6.10 11.95
CA GLY A 33 14.52 7.44 12.20
C GLY A 33 13.07 7.37 12.66
N ILE A 34 12.25 8.33 12.23
CA ILE A 34 10.84 8.45 12.63
C ILE A 34 9.94 7.97 11.48
N VAL A 35 8.89 7.20 11.80
CA VAL A 35 7.94 6.70 10.78
C VAL A 35 7.30 7.86 10.03
N GLY A 36 7.24 7.75 8.70
CA GLY A 36 6.61 8.75 7.84
C GLY A 36 7.56 9.81 7.30
N ASP A 37 8.72 10.00 7.92
CA ASP A 37 9.73 10.94 7.42
C ASP A 37 10.40 10.41 6.15
N ALA A 38 10.89 11.32 5.32
CA ALA A 38 11.72 10.96 4.18
C ALA A 38 13.05 10.38 4.67
N CYS A 39 13.56 9.37 3.98
CA CYS A 39 14.86 8.79 4.32
C CYS A 39 15.97 9.84 4.15
N ALA A 40 16.83 10.02 5.15
CA ALA A 40 17.90 11.02 5.12
C ALA A 40 19.03 10.68 4.12
N GLU A 41 19.20 9.39 3.78
CA GLU A 41 20.19 8.96 2.78
C GLU A 41 19.89 9.52 1.39
N PHE A 42 20.87 10.18 0.78
CA PHE A 42 20.72 10.95 -0.47
C PHE A 42 20.03 10.16 -1.59
N VAL A 43 20.51 8.95 -1.90
CA VAL A 43 19.93 8.10 -2.96
C VAL A 43 18.50 7.70 -2.63
N CYS A 44 18.20 7.40 -1.37
CA CYS A 44 16.87 7.00 -0.95
C CYS A 44 15.88 8.18 -1.02
N ALA A 45 16.31 9.37 -0.57
CA ALA A 45 15.54 10.60 -0.66
C ALA A 45 15.17 10.93 -2.12
N GLN A 46 16.13 10.86 -3.05
CA GLN A 46 15.89 11.10 -4.48
C GLN A 46 14.90 10.12 -5.11
N HIS A 47 14.88 8.87 -4.62
CA HIS A 47 13.94 7.85 -5.08
C HIS A 47 12.60 7.83 -4.31
N GLY A 48 12.37 8.81 -3.43
CA GLY A 48 11.12 8.99 -2.70
C GLY A 48 10.88 7.98 -1.57
N TYR A 49 11.93 7.37 -1.04
CA TYR A 49 11.80 6.47 0.11
C TYR A 49 11.56 7.23 1.41
N HIS A 50 10.69 6.66 2.23
CA HIS A 50 10.31 7.13 3.55
C HIS A 50 10.49 5.98 4.55
N LEU A 51 10.63 6.32 5.83
CA LEU A 51 10.76 5.33 6.89
C LEU A 51 9.40 4.73 7.22
N VAL A 52 9.33 3.39 7.18
CA VAL A 52 8.14 2.62 7.58
C VAL A 52 8.34 2.07 9.00
N PRO A 53 7.31 1.59 9.70
CA PRO A 53 7.50 0.93 10.99
C PRO A 53 8.57 -0.17 10.90
N ILE A 54 9.42 -0.30 11.92
CA ILE A 54 10.55 -1.24 11.90
C ILE A 54 10.11 -2.67 11.59
N GLU A 55 8.95 -3.08 12.10
CA GLU A 55 8.32 -4.37 11.83
C GLU A 55 7.96 -4.58 10.35
N CYS A 56 7.68 -3.50 9.60
CA CYS A 56 7.43 -3.54 8.16
C CYS A 56 8.72 -3.49 7.34
N ALA A 57 9.77 -2.85 7.88
CA ALA A 57 11.08 -2.75 7.23
C ALA A 57 11.88 -4.05 7.29
N ARG A 58 11.67 -4.84 8.36
CA ARG A 58 12.36 -6.11 8.56
C ARG A 58 11.82 -7.19 7.65
N VAL A 59 12.60 -7.50 6.64
CA VAL A 59 12.38 -8.65 5.77
C VAL A 59 13.62 -9.48 5.89
N GLU A 60 13.46 -10.63 6.53
CA GLU A 60 14.51 -11.62 6.64
C GLU A 60 15.22 -11.78 5.30
N THR A 61 16.55 -11.65 5.37
CA THR A 61 17.57 -11.90 4.36
C THR A 61 17.59 -13.36 3.90
N THR A 62 16.43 -13.96 3.66
CA THR A 62 16.32 -15.25 3.00
C THR A 62 16.30 -14.99 1.50
N ARG A 63 17.47 -15.16 0.88
CA ARG A 63 17.69 -15.25 -0.57
C ARG A 63 16.58 -16.09 -1.23
N SER A 64 15.55 -15.43 -1.73
CA SER A 64 14.70 -15.93 -2.81
C SER A 64 14.08 -14.74 -3.50
N LEU A 65 14.67 -14.45 -4.67
CA LEU A 65 14.15 -13.72 -5.82
C LEU A 65 12.80 -13.01 -5.60
N HIS A 66 12.88 -11.67 -5.66
CA HIS A 66 11.77 -10.73 -5.62
C HIS A 66 10.81 -10.92 -6.81
N VAL A 67 9.90 -11.88 -6.70
CA VAL A 67 8.71 -11.95 -7.55
C VAL A 67 7.52 -11.72 -6.63
N GLY A 68 6.84 -10.58 -6.80
CA GLY A 68 5.63 -10.24 -6.04
C GLY A 68 5.83 -9.29 -4.85
N ARG A 69 6.83 -8.40 -4.88
CA ARG A 69 6.87 -7.23 -4.01
C ARG A 69 6.62 -5.96 -4.80
N SER A 70 5.54 -5.29 -4.47
CA SER A 70 5.20 -3.97 -4.96
C SER A 70 6.38 -3.00 -4.82
N ALA A 71 6.76 -2.38 -5.93
CA ALA A 71 7.79 -1.32 -6.00
C ALA A 71 7.42 -0.05 -5.22
N TYR A 72 6.27 -0.05 -4.54
CA TYR A 72 5.75 1.05 -3.76
C TYR A 72 6.06 0.94 -2.26
N ILE A 73 6.49 -0.22 -1.72
CA ILE A 73 6.82 -0.33 -0.29
C ILE A 73 7.90 0.69 0.10
N GLY A 74 7.64 1.44 1.18
CA GLY A 74 8.50 2.54 1.61
C GLY A 74 8.35 3.83 0.81
N ARG A 75 7.39 3.90 -0.14
CA ARG A 75 7.05 5.11 -0.90
C ARG A 75 5.65 5.56 -0.58
N VAL A 76 5.34 6.78 -1.02
CA VAL A 76 4.02 7.38 -0.84
C VAL A 76 3.23 7.37 -2.13
N VAL A 77 2.02 6.80 -2.07
CA VAL A 77 0.98 6.92 -3.09
C VAL A 77 -0.01 7.99 -2.63
N SER A 78 -0.05 9.13 -3.33
CA SER A 78 -0.74 10.35 -2.90
C SER A 78 -0.31 10.80 -1.49
N ASP A 79 -1.08 10.46 -0.46
CA ASP A 79 -0.85 10.76 0.96
C ASP A 79 -0.63 9.50 1.81
N CYS A 80 -0.62 8.32 1.20
CA CYS A 80 -0.56 7.03 1.86
C CYS A 80 0.86 6.43 1.75
N LEU A 81 1.57 6.33 2.89
CA LEU A 81 2.87 5.65 2.96
C LEU A 81 2.65 4.14 2.90
N VAL A 82 3.11 3.48 1.85
CA VAL A 82 2.94 2.04 1.67
C VAL A 82 3.91 1.28 2.57
N VAL A 83 3.37 0.37 3.37
CA VAL A 83 4.13 -0.41 4.35
C VAL A 83 4.11 -1.91 4.07
N ASP A 84 3.12 -2.42 3.32
CA ASP A 84 3.08 -3.81 2.89
C ASP A 84 2.22 -4.01 1.63
N GLU A 85 2.30 -5.20 1.04
CA GLU A 85 1.37 -5.70 0.02
C GLU A 85 0.48 -6.77 0.64
N ILE A 86 -0.84 -6.55 0.61
CA ILE A 86 -1.82 -7.42 1.29
C ILE A 86 -2.65 -8.26 0.31
N GLY A 87 -2.51 -8.03 -0.99
CA GLY A 87 -3.13 -8.87 -2.00
C GLY A 87 -2.84 -8.38 -3.42
N TYR A 88 -3.16 -9.25 -4.38
CA TYR A 88 -3.14 -8.94 -5.80
C TYR A 88 -4.47 -9.39 -6.41
N GLY A 89 -4.99 -8.60 -7.33
CA GLY A 89 -6.17 -8.93 -8.12
C GLY A 89 -5.85 -8.85 -9.61
N THR A 90 -6.85 -9.13 -10.45
CA THR A 90 -6.73 -9.10 -11.91
C THR A 90 -6.18 -7.77 -12.44
N PHE A 91 -6.52 -6.65 -11.79
CA PHE A 91 -6.23 -5.30 -12.29
C PHE A 91 -5.19 -4.53 -11.48
N GLY A 92 -4.54 -5.17 -10.49
CA GLY A 92 -3.48 -4.52 -9.73
C GLY A 92 -3.29 -5.05 -8.32
N ALA A 93 -2.53 -4.30 -7.52
CA ALA A 93 -2.16 -4.68 -6.16
C ALA A 93 -3.01 -3.95 -5.12
N VAL A 94 -3.29 -4.63 -4.01
CA VAL A 94 -3.86 -4.05 -2.80
C VAL A 94 -2.74 -3.92 -1.77
N LEU A 95 -2.45 -2.68 -1.41
CA LEU A 95 -1.34 -2.30 -0.55
C LEU A 95 -1.86 -1.90 0.82
N LEU A 96 -1.19 -2.33 1.89
CA LEU A 96 -1.38 -1.74 3.21
C LEU A 96 -0.54 -0.47 3.28
N ALA A 97 -1.18 0.63 3.67
CA ALA A 97 -0.52 1.92 3.80
C ALA A 97 -0.96 2.65 5.07
N LEU A 98 -0.18 3.66 5.45
CA LEU A 98 -0.46 4.59 6.53
C LEU A 98 -0.80 5.95 5.93
N GLN A 99 -2.07 6.37 6.06
CA GLN A 99 -2.53 7.66 5.57
C GLN A 99 -2.00 8.78 6.46
N ARG A 100 -1.23 9.69 5.87
CA ARG A 100 -0.63 10.84 6.57
C ARG A 100 -1.67 11.97 6.77
N PRO A 101 -1.49 12.84 7.78
CA PRO A 101 -0.40 12.86 8.77
C PRO A 101 -0.62 11.96 9.98
N LEU A 102 -1.83 11.41 10.17
CA LEU A 102 -2.21 10.65 11.37
C LEU A 102 -1.70 9.21 11.39
N LEU A 103 -1.10 8.73 10.29
CA LEU A 103 -0.64 7.36 10.09
C LEU A 103 -1.74 6.32 10.33
N MET A 104 -2.96 6.64 9.90
CA MET A 104 -4.08 5.70 9.99
C MET A 104 -3.93 4.58 8.95
N PRO A 105 -4.11 3.30 9.32
CA PRO A 105 -4.02 2.21 8.37
C PRO A 105 -5.16 2.28 7.35
N VAL A 106 -4.79 2.17 6.07
CA VAL A 106 -5.71 2.14 4.92
C VAL A 106 -5.26 1.05 3.95
N ALA A 107 -6.21 0.48 3.23
CA ALA A 107 -5.90 -0.36 2.07
C ALA A 107 -5.94 0.53 0.82
N VAL A 108 -4.92 0.44 -0.02
CA VAL A 108 -4.80 1.18 -1.27
C VAL A 108 -4.78 0.19 -2.42
N LYS A 109 -5.86 0.16 -3.21
CA LYS A 109 -5.90 -0.55 -4.47
C LYS A 109 -5.30 0.34 -5.55
N LEU A 110 -4.19 -0.09 -6.15
CA LEU A 110 -3.51 0.61 -7.22
C LEU A 110 -3.64 -0.21 -8.51
N LEU A 111 -4.18 0.41 -9.57
CA LEU A 111 -4.46 -0.31 -10.82
C LEU A 111 -3.25 -0.26 -11.75
N GLN A 112 -2.69 -1.39 -12.13
CA GLN A 112 -1.43 -1.38 -12.87
C GLN A 112 -1.69 -1.10 -14.36
N LEU A 113 -1.58 0.18 -14.75
CA LEU A 113 -1.88 0.62 -16.12
C LEU A 113 -0.64 0.81 -17.00
N GLU A 114 0.58 0.77 -16.45
CA GLU A 114 1.78 1.22 -17.16
C GLU A 114 2.17 0.36 -18.38
N GLN A 115 1.63 -0.84 -18.52
CA GLN A 115 1.89 -1.76 -19.64
C GLN A 115 0.65 -2.04 -20.50
N LEU A 116 -0.46 -1.34 -20.26
CA LEU A 116 -1.72 -1.61 -20.93
C LEU A 116 -1.92 -0.69 -22.13
N ASP A 117 -2.58 -1.22 -23.15
CA ASP A 117 -3.00 -0.46 -24.32
C ASP A 117 -3.89 0.72 -23.91
N PRO A 118 -3.83 1.88 -24.59
CA PRO A 118 -4.60 3.07 -24.22
C PRO A 118 -6.09 2.82 -24.01
N GLU A 119 -6.72 2.01 -24.87
CA GLU A 119 -8.15 1.66 -24.77
C GLU A 119 -8.46 0.91 -23.47
N LEU A 120 -7.61 -0.06 -23.10
CA LEU A 120 -7.76 -0.83 -21.87
C LEU A 120 -7.49 0.03 -20.62
N ARG A 121 -6.66 1.08 -20.73
CA ARG A 121 -6.43 2.05 -19.64
C ARG A 121 -7.66 2.88 -19.33
N ASP A 122 -8.39 3.30 -20.37
CA ASP A 122 -9.62 4.06 -20.21
C ASP A 122 -10.72 3.19 -19.58
N GLU A 123 -10.89 1.95 -20.07
CA GLU A 123 -11.84 0.98 -19.49
C GLU A 123 -11.56 0.71 -18.00
N LEU A 124 -10.29 0.52 -17.62
CA LEU A 124 -9.94 0.30 -16.23
C LEU A 124 -10.11 1.53 -15.36
N THR A 125 -9.93 2.72 -15.93
CA THR A 125 -10.21 3.97 -15.23
C THR A 125 -11.71 4.11 -14.97
N GLU A 126 -12.55 3.83 -15.96
CA GLU A 126 -14.01 3.81 -15.79
C GLU A 126 -14.46 2.77 -14.75
N LEU A 127 -13.86 1.57 -14.78
CA LEU A 127 -14.13 0.53 -13.77
C LEU A 127 -13.76 1.00 -12.36
N ALA A 128 -12.62 1.70 -12.22
CA ALA A 128 -12.17 2.25 -10.94
C ALA A 128 -13.13 3.32 -10.42
N ILE A 129 -13.61 4.20 -11.30
CA ILE A 129 -14.61 5.23 -10.98
C ILE A 129 -15.91 4.56 -10.54
N HIS A 130 -16.34 3.50 -11.23
CA HIS A 130 -17.54 2.75 -10.88
C HIS A 130 -17.40 2.07 -9.52
N GLU A 131 -16.27 1.41 -9.26
CA GLU A 131 -15.98 0.76 -7.97
C GLU A 131 -15.96 1.78 -6.82
N ALA A 132 -15.26 2.90 -6.99
CA ALA A 132 -15.26 3.99 -6.01
C ALA A 132 -16.66 4.57 -5.79
N GLY A 133 -17.43 4.79 -6.87
CA GLY A 133 -18.81 5.27 -6.79
C GLY A 133 -19.73 4.31 -6.03
N ASN A 134 -19.56 3.00 -6.21
CA ASN A 134 -20.29 1.99 -5.46
C ASN A 134 -19.94 2.02 -3.97
N LEU A 135 -18.64 2.07 -3.63
CA LEU A 135 -18.19 2.17 -2.24
C LEU A 135 -18.64 3.47 -1.57
N ALA A 136 -18.68 4.59 -2.30
CA ALA A 136 -19.14 5.88 -1.78
C ALA A 136 -20.63 5.90 -1.40
N ARG A 137 -21.45 5.08 -2.06
CA ARG A 137 -22.90 5.02 -1.83
C ARG A 137 -23.31 4.00 -0.76
N LEU A 138 -22.40 3.10 -0.38
CA LEU A 138 -22.67 2.03 0.57
C LEU A 138 -22.17 2.44 1.96
N ASN A 139 -23.09 2.56 2.92
CA ASN A 139 -22.76 2.76 4.32
C ASN A 139 -23.36 1.63 5.14
N HIS A 140 -22.58 0.57 5.36
CA HIS A 140 -23.00 -0.60 6.10
C HIS A 140 -21.82 -1.15 6.92
N PRO A 141 -22.02 -1.63 8.17
CA PRO A 141 -20.93 -2.10 9.04
C PRO A 141 -20.07 -3.24 8.49
N ASN A 142 -20.56 -3.94 7.45
CA ASN A 142 -19.85 -5.04 6.79
C ASN A 142 -19.27 -4.67 5.42
N ILE A 143 -19.29 -3.39 5.04
CA ILE A 143 -18.74 -2.90 3.77
C ILE A 143 -17.63 -1.93 4.09
N VAL A 144 -16.48 -2.10 3.46
CA VAL A 144 -15.32 -1.23 3.65
C VAL A 144 -15.65 0.19 3.18
N GLY A 145 -15.42 1.19 4.05
CA GLY A 145 -15.66 2.58 3.70
C GLY A 145 -14.62 3.10 2.71
N LEU A 146 -15.08 3.80 1.67
CA LEU A 146 -14.19 4.59 0.81
C LEU A 146 -13.58 5.74 1.64
N LYS A 147 -12.26 5.90 1.57
CA LYS A 147 -11.56 7.08 2.11
C LYS A 147 -11.26 8.10 1.03
N LYS A 148 -10.76 7.64 -0.12
CA LYS A 148 -10.33 8.52 -1.22
C LYS A 148 -10.27 7.77 -2.54
N PHE A 149 -10.56 8.48 -3.61
CA PHE A 149 -10.28 8.04 -4.98
C PHE A 149 -9.45 9.12 -5.68
N GLY A 150 -8.56 8.74 -6.58
CA GLY A 150 -7.86 9.70 -7.41
C GLY A 150 -6.89 9.05 -8.40
N ILE A 151 -6.08 9.89 -9.04
CA ILE A 151 -5.04 9.47 -9.98
C ILE A 151 -3.67 9.76 -9.35
N TYR A 152 -2.78 8.77 -9.33
CA TYR A 152 -1.39 8.88 -8.92
C TYR A 152 -0.49 8.43 -10.09
N ARG A 153 0.38 9.32 -10.59
CA ARG A 153 1.28 9.03 -11.72
C ARG A 153 0.55 8.48 -12.97
N GLY A 154 -0.65 8.97 -13.25
CA GLY A 154 -1.46 8.53 -14.39
C GLY A 154 -2.21 7.21 -14.16
N VAL A 155 -2.16 6.67 -12.93
CA VAL A 155 -2.83 5.44 -12.53
C VAL A 155 -3.94 5.74 -11.50
N PRO A 156 -5.16 5.21 -11.68
CA PRO A 156 -6.20 5.30 -10.67
C PRO A 156 -5.86 4.50 -9.41
N TYR A 157 -6.20 5.08 -8.26
CA TYR A 157 -6.11 4.42 -6.96
C TYR A 157 -7.38 4.63 -6.14
N ILE A 158 -7.71 3.61 -5.33
CA ILE A 158 -8.80 3.64 -4.36
C ILE A 158 -8.18 3.39 -2.98
N ALA A 159 -8.29 4.37 -2.09
CA ALA A 159 -7.97 4.22 -0.67
C ALA A 159 -9.26 3.93 0.11
N MET A 160 -9.24 2.87 0.90
CA MET A 160 -10.37 2.38 1.68
C MET A 160 -9.94 2.04 3.10
N GLU A 161 -10.92 1.90 3.98
CA GLU A 161 -10.70 1.39 5.33
C GLU A 161 -9.98 0.05 5.30
N PHE A 162 -8.92 -0.06 6.09
CA PHE A 162 -8.24 -1.33 6.28
C PHE A 162 -8.98 -2.16 7.34
N VAL A 163 -9.34 -3.40 6.99
CA VAL A 163 -9.98 -4.35 7.89
C VAL A 163 -8.99 -5.46 8.21
N GLY A 164 -8.40 -5.43 9.42
CA GLY A 164 -7.35 -6.34 9.86
C GLY A 164 -7.81 -7.73 10.32
N ASN A 165 -9.11 -8.05 10.20
CA ASN A 165 -9.71 -9.28 10.75
C ASN A 165 -9.53 -10.51 9.83
N GLY A 166 -8.36 -10.59 9.18
CA GLY A 166 -8.03 -11.53 8.10
C GLY A 166 -7.52 -12.86 8.57
#